data_AF-U6DW18-F1
#
_entry.id   AF-U6DW18-F1
#
_cell.length_a   1.000
_cell.length_b   1.000
_cell.length_c   1.000
_cell.angle_alpha   90.00
_cell.angle_beta   90.00
_cell.angle_gamma   90.00
#
_symmetry.space_group_name_H-M   'P 1'
#
loop_
_entity.id
_entity.type
_entity.pdbx_description
1 polymer ?
#
loop_
_entity_poly.entity_id
_entity_poly.type
_entity_poly.pdbx_seq_one_letter_code
_entity_poly.pdbx_strand_id
1 'polypeptide(L)'
;MTEKDAETHLEEDVDELDSKLNYKPPPQKSLKELQEMDKDDESLIKYKKTLLGDGPVVADPTAPNVTVTRLTLVCESAPGPITMDLTGDLEALKK
;
A
#
# COMPACT_ATOMS: atom_id res chain seq x y z
N MET A 1 40.62 -6.61 -0.51
CA MET A 1 40.19 -5.22 -0.27
C MET A 1 39.29 -4.87 -1.43
N THR A 2 37.98 -5.03 -1.27
CA THR A 2 37.02 -4.62 -2.29
C THR A 2 36.31 -3.42 -1.70
N GLU A 3 36.73 -2.24 -2.16
CA GLU A 3 36.19 -0.95 -1.76
C GLU A 3 34.71 -0.92 -2.18
N LYS A 4 33.84 -0.80 -1.19
CA LYS A 4 32.41 -0.62 -1.38
C LYS A 4 32.23 0.87 -1.66
N ASP A 5 32.04 1.22 -2.93
CA ASP A 5 31.57 2.54 -3.35
C ASP A 5 30.36 2.91 -2.49
N ALA A 6 30.53 3.95 -1.68
CA ALA A 6 29.44 4.58 -0.97
C ALA A 6 28.59 5.26 -2.05
N GLU A 7 27.48 4.63 -2.42
CA GLU A 7 26.41 5.32 -3.13
C GLU A 7 26.04 6.54 -2.29
N THR A 8 26.46 7.71 -2.77
CA THR A 8 26.04 9.01 -2.28
C THR A 8 24.53 9.03 -2.33
N HIS A 9 23.89 8.86 -1.18
CA HIS A 9 22.50 9.20 -0.96
C HIS A 9 22.40 10.70 -1.23
N LEU A 10 22.02 11.07 -2.46
CA LEU A 10 21.71 12.44 -2.79
C LEU A 10 20.50 12.78 -1.92
N GLU A 11 20.75 13.54 -0.85
CA GLU A 11 19.73 14.31 -0.15
C GLU A 11 19.21 15.37 -1.14
N GLU A 12 18.49 14.94 -2.17
CA GLU A 12 17.57 15.84 -2.86
C GLU A 12 16.50 16.16 -1.81
N ASP A 13 16.39 17.44 -1.42
CA ASP A 13 15.37 17.91 -0.48
C ASP A 13 14.01 17.31 -0.90
N VAL A 14 13.38 16.55 -0.01
CA VAL A 14 12.10 15.87 -0.26
C VAL A 14 11.03 16.84 -0.78
N ASP A 15 11.09 18.10 -0.35
CA ASP A 15 10.25 19.19 -0.82
C ASP A 15 10.49 19.57 -2.30
N GLU A 16 11.74 19.49 -2.80
CA GLU A 16 12.05 19.69 -4.22
C GLU A 16 11.56 18.51 -5.08
N LEU A 17 11.63 17.29 -4.54
CA LEU A 17 11.13 16.08 -5.22
C LEU A 17 9.61 16.10 -5.39
N ASP A 18 8.88 16.40 -4.32
CA ASP A 18 7.42 16.49 -4.32
C ASP A 18 6.91 17.58 -5.27
N SER A 19 7.63 18.71 -5.32
CA SER A 19 7.37 19.80 -6.26
C SER A 19 7.52 19.37 -7.73
N LYS A 20 8.44 18.45 -8.01
CA LYS A 20 8.73 17.94 -9.36
C LYS A 20 7.73 16.87 -9.83
N LEU A 21 7.11 16.15 -8.89
CA LEU A 21 6.29 14.98 -9.19
C LEU A 21 4.83 15.30 -9.56
N ASN A 22 4.32 16.51 -9.23
CA ASN A 22 3.01 17.06 -9.65
C ASN A 22 1.84 16.05 -9.72
N TYR A 23 1.84 15.05 -8.84
CA TYR A 23 0.81 14.02 -8.78
C TYR A 23 -0.48 14.67 -8.30
N LYS A 24 -1.57 14.44 -9.03
CA LYS A 24 -2.91 14.91 -8.65
C LYS A 24 -3.73 13.71 -8.19
N PRO A 25 -4.13 13.67 -6.91
CA PRO A 25 -4.98 12.60 -6.41
C PRO A 25 -6.24 12.46 -7.27
N PRO A 26 -6.66 11.23 -7.61
CA PRO A 26 -7.84 11.02 -8.43
C PRO A 26 -9.11 11.44 -7.66
N PRO A 27 -10.19 11.78 -8.39
CA PRO A 27 -11.50 11.96 -7.77
C PRO A 27 -11.92 10.70 -7.03
N GLN A 28 -12.48 10.87 -5.83
CA GLN A 28 -12.98 9.75 -5.04
C GLN A 28 -14.20 9.13 -5.74
N LYS A 29 -14.18 7.81 -5.93
CA LYS A 29 -15.30 7.01 -6.45
C LYS A 29 -15.47 5.76 -5.61
N SER A 30 -16.72 5.38 -5.36
CA SER A 30 -17.06 4.13 -4.68
C SER A 30 -16.91 2.93 -5.62
N LEU A 31 -16.75 1.74 -5.04
CA LEU A 31 -16.68 0.49 -5.80
C LEU A 31 -17.95 0.25 -6.63
N LYS A 32 -19.11 0.64 -6.08
CA LYS A 32 -20.39 0.55 -6.79
C LYS A 32 -20.35 1.40 -8.05
N GLU A 33 -20.03 2.69 -7.94
CA GLU A 33 -19.96 3.58 -9.11
C GLU A 33 -18.98 3.08 -10.17
N LEU A 34 -17.82 2.56 -9.77
CA LEU A 34 -16.83 1.98 -10.70
C LEU A 34 -17.39 0.77 -11.45
N GLN A 35 -18.20 -0.08 -10.82
CA GLN A 35 -18.88 -1.20 -11.46
C GLN A 35 -20.04 -0.75 -12.37
N GLU A 36 -20.67 0.39 -12.08
CA GLU A 36 -21.78 0.91 -12.89
C GLU A 36 -21.37 1.65 -14.14
N MET A 37 -20.15 2.20 -14.16
CA MET A 37 -19.58 2.76 -15.38
C MET A 37 -19.36 1.66 -16.43
N ASP A 38 -19.69 1.92 -17.69
CA ASP A 38 -19.37 1.05 -18.84
C ASP A 38 -19.86 -0.40 -18.69
N LYS A 39 -21.03 -0.59 -18.06
CA LYS A 39 -21.66 -1.91 -17.87
C LYS A 39 -21.95 -2.66 -19.17
N ASP A 40 -22.06 -1.94 -20.28
CA ASP A 40 -22.32 -2.52 -21.59
C ASP A 40 -21.03 -2.97 -22.32
N ASP A 41 -19.85 -2.70 -21.74
CA ASP A 41 -18.55 -3.09 -22.29
C ASP A 41 -18.03 -4.36 -21.61
N GLU A 42 -18.13 -5.49 -22.31
CA GLU A 42 -17.65 -6.79 -21.80
C GLU A 42 -16.15 -6.80 -21.46
N SER A 43 -15.34 -6.03 -22.18
CA SER A 43 -13.88 -5.97 -21.95
C SER A 43 -13.60 -5.24 -20.64
N LEU A 44 -14.27 -4.12 -20.40
CA LEU A 44 -14.15 -3.38 -19.15
C LEU A 44 -14.75 -4.12 -17.97
N ILE A 45 -15.83 -4.88 -18.16
CA ILE A 45 -16.36 -5.77 -17.11
C ILE A 45 -15.30 -6.81 -16.72
N LYS A 46 -14.68 -7.50 -17.70
CA LYS A 46 -13.62 -8.48 -17.44
C LYS A 46 -12.41 -7.84 -16.75
N TYR A 47 -12.02 -6.64 -17.15
CA TYR A 47 -10.94 -5.88 -16.52
C TYR A 47 -11.26 -5.53 -15.05
N LYS A 48 -12.43 -4.95 -14.79
CA LYS A 48 -12.87 -4.60 -13.43
C LYS A 48 -12.98 -5.82 -12.53
N LYS A 49 -13.54 -6.91 -13.05
CA LYS A 49 -13.64 -8.21 -12.38
C LYS A 49 -12.27 -8.82 -12.05
N THR A 50 -11.28 -8.65 -12.94
CA THR A 50 -9.91 -9.13 -12.70
C THR A 50 -9.21 -8.35 -11.59
N LEU A 51 -9.43 -7.04 -11.49
CA LEU A 51 -8.80 -6.19 -10.47
C LEU A 51 -9.53 -6.20 -9.12
N LEU A 52 -10.86 -6.16 -9.15
CA LEU A 52 -11.70 -6.08 -7.94
C LEU A 52 -12.09 -7.47 -7.40
N GLY A 53 -11.86 -8.53 -8.18
CA GLY A 53 -12.29 -9.88 -7.87
C GLY A 53 -13.78 -10.12 -8.11
N ASP A 54 -14.16 -11.39 -7.98
CA ASP A 54 -15.54 -11.86 -8.06
C ASP A 54 -16.07 -12.15 -6.66
N GLY A 55 -16.77 -11.19 -6.06
CA GLY A 55 -17.42 -11.43 -4.78
C GLY A 55 -18.17 -10.21 -4.25
N PRO A 56 -19.15 -10.44 -3.36
CA PRO A 56 -19.73 -9.35 -2.59
C PRO A 56 -18.61 -8.70 -1.77
N VAL A 57 -18.52 -7.37 -1.83
CA VAL A 57 -17.65 -6.60 -0.94
C VAL A 57 -18.23 -6.74 0.47
N VAL A 58 -17.72 -7.70 1.23
CA VAL A 58 -18.07 -7.86 2.64
C VAL A 58 -17.35 -6.75 3.40
N ALA A 59 -18.01 -5.59 3.50
CA ALA A 59 -17.55 -4.51 4.34
C ALA A 59 -18.04 -4.75 5.77
N ASP A 60 -17.11 -4.88 6.71
CA ASP A 60 -17.42 -4.80 8.14
C ASP A 60 -17.56 -3.31 8.50
N PRO A 61 -18.77 -2.83 8.87
CA PRO A 61 -19.00 -1.43 9.20
C PRO A 61 -18.29 -0.98 10.49
N THR A 62 -17.79 -1.93 11.29
CA THR A 62 -17.09 -1.64 12.56
C THR A 62 -15.58 -1.52 12.39
N ALA A 63 -15.05 -1.98 11.25
CA ALA A 63 -13.63 -1.96 10.95
C ALA A 63 -13.27 -0.81 9.98
N PRO A 64 -12.09 -0.18 10.13
CA PRO A 64 -11.61 0.78 9.15
C PRO A 64 -11.27 0.09 7.81
N ASN A 65 -11.32 0.86 6.72
CA ASN A 65 -11.04 0.36 5.36
C ASN A 65 -9.67 -0.31 5.22
N VAL A 66 -8.67 0.15 5.99
CA VAL A 66 -7.31 -0.40 6.00
C VAL A 66 -6.89 -0.58 7.44
N THR A 67 -6.49 -1.81 7.78
CA THR A 67 -5.88 -2.15 9.08
C THR A 67 -4.52 -2.75 8.81
N VAL A 68 -3.46 -2.11 9.31
CA VAL A 68 -2.10 -2.66 9.21
C VAL A 68 -1.96 -3.74 10.26
N THR A 69 -1.66 -4.97 9.84
CA THR A 69 -1.63 -6.12 10.76
C THR A 69 -0.23 -6.43 11.27
N ARG A 70 0.80 -6.27 10.43
CA ARG A 70 2.17 -6.64 10.75
C ARG A 70 3.16 -5.85 9.91
N LEU A 71 4.27 -5.47 10.53
CA LEU A 71 5.44 -4.93 9.85
C LEU A 71 6.62 -5.86 10.09
N THR A 72 7.33 -6.27 9.04
CA THR A 72 8.46 -7.19 9.16
C THR A 72 9.66 -6.63 8.41
N LEU A 73 10.81 -6.59 9.08
CA LEU A 73 12.08 -6.28 8.46
C LEU A 73 12.63 -7.55 7.81
N VAL A 74 12.74 -7.52 6.49
CA VAL A 74 13.36 -8.60 5.71
C VAL A 74 14.86 -8.33 5.63
N CYS A 75 15.65 -9.10 6.37
CA CYS A 75 17.10 -8.95 6.43
C CYS A 75 17.77 -10.33 6.47
N GLU A 76 18.56 -10.65 5.45
CA GLU A 76 19.21 -11.97 5.32
C GLU A 76 20.33 -12.20 6.35
N SER A 77 20.94 -11.14 6.85
CA SER A 77 21.98 -11.20 7.88
C SER A 77 21.42 -11.26 9.31
N ALA A 78 20.10 -11.09 9.48
CA ALA A 78 19.48 -11.18 10.79
C ALA A 78 19.40 -12.66 11.23
N PRO A 79 19.69 -12.97 12.51
CA PRO A 79 19.63 -14.34 13.03
C PRO A 79 18.21 -14.91 13.09
N GLY A 80 17.19 -14.07 12.89
CA GLY A 80 15.78 -14.46 12.88
C GLY A 80 14.89 -13.34 12.35
N PRO A 81 13.59 -13.63 12.16
CA PRO A 81 12.63 -12.65 11.65
C PRO A 81 12.39 -11.54 12.67
N ILE A 82 12.59 -10.29 12.24
CA ILE A 82 12.30 -9.11 13.04
C ILE A 82 10.90 -8.63 12.62
N THR A 83 9.90 -8.92 13.44
CA THR A 83 8.50 -8.62 13.14
C THR A 83 7.83 -7.87 14.28
N MET A 84 6.91 -6.99 13.91
CA MET A 84 6.11 -6.15 14.78
C MET A 84 4.64 -6.45 14.50
N ASP A 85 3.92 -6.93 15.50
CA ASP A 85 2.48 -7.16 15.42
C ASP A 85 1.74 -5.85 15.76
N LEU A 86 0.97 -5.34 14.80
CA LEU A 86 0.25 -4.08 14.91
C LEU A 86 -1.23 -4.28 15.27
N THR A 87 -1.67 -5.53 15.44
CA THR A 87 -3.02 -5.87 15.90
C THR A 87 -3.12 -6.04 17.42
N GLY A 88 -1.97 -6.17 18.10
CA GLY A 88 -1.87 -6.37 19.55
C GLY A 88 -1.69 -5.07 20.35
N ASP A 89 -0.97 -5.18 21.46
CA ASP A 89 -0.67 -4.03 22.32
C ASP A 89 0.45 -3.15 21.73
N LEU A 90 0.06 -1.99 21.20
CA LEU A 90 0.99 -1.02 20.61
C LEU A 90 1.88 -0.32 21.66
N GLU A 91 1.46 -0.24 22.92
CA GLU A 91 2.27 0.39 23.96
C GLU A 91 3.48 -0.49 24.34
N ALA A 92 3.34 -1.81 24.23
CA ALA A 92 4.46 -2.74 24.40
C ALA A 92 5.57 -2.53 23.34
N LEU A 93 5.23 -2.00 22.16
CA LEU A 93 6.17 -1.73 21.08
C LEU A 93 6.96 -0.43 21.25
N LYS A 94 6.49 0.48 22.13
CA LYS A 94 7.18 1.76 22.42
C LYS A 94 8.30 1.63 23.44
N LYS A 95 8.37 0.49 24.12
CA LYS A 95 9.27 0.25 25.25
C LYS A 95 10.56 -0.43 24.79
#